data_AF-A0A392QZE9-F1
#
_entry.id   AF-A0A392QZE9-F1
#
_cell.length_a   1.000
_cell.length_b   1.000
_cell.length_c   1.000
_cell.angle_alpha   90.00
_cell.angle_beta   90.00
_cell.angle_gamma   90.00
#
_symmetry.space_group_name_H-M   'P 1'
#
loop_
_entity.id
_entity.type
_entity.pdbx_description
1 polymer ?
#
loop_
_entity_poly.entity_id
_entity_poly.type
_entity_poly.pdbx_seq_one_letter_code
_entity_poly.pdbx_strand_id
1 'polypeptide(L)'
;MICNSAQVAEWGMMSMCDAERRLLANALLDFSNEWFVLLSESCIPLQNFSIIHRYLSRSRYSFMGAFDEPGPYGRGRYDENMAPEINMSDWRKGSQWFEINRELAVRIVEDITYYPKLKE
;
A
#
# COMPACT_ATOMS: atom_id res chain seq x y z
N MET A 1 -5.70 -4.05 -29.59
CA MET A 1 -4.87 -4.72 -28.56
C MET A 1 -5.76 -4.91 -27.36
N ILE A 2 -6.29 -6.12 -27.17
CA ILE A 2 -7.19 -6.42 -26.05
C ILE A 2 -6.31 -6.52 -24.81
N CYS A 3 -6.53 -5.65 -23.82
CA CYS A 3 -5.82 -5.65 -22.55
C CYS A 3 -6.26 -6.87 -21.74
N ASN A 4 -5.63 -8.02 -22.00
CA ASN A 4 -5.91 -9.26 -21.31
C ASN A 4 -4.96 -9.38 -20.12
N SER A 5 -5.40 -8.98 -18.92
CA SER A 5 -5.03 -9.60 -17.63
C SER A 5 -5.55 -8.79 -16.44
N ALA A 6 -6.88 -8.59 -16.35
CA ALA A 6 -7.46 -8.34 -15.03
C ALA A 6 -7.26 -9.62 -14.20
N GLN A 7 -6.31 -9.60 -13.27
CA GLN A 7 -6.10 -10.70 -12.33
C GLN A 7 -7.06 -10.53 -11.16
N VAL A 8 -7.62 -11.64 -10.69
CA VAL A 8 -8.57 -11.64 -9.57
C VAL A 8 -7.84 -11.25 -8.30
N ALA A 9 -8.35 -10.20 -7.63
CA ALA A 9 -7.95 -9.85 -6.28
C ALA A 9 -8.88 -10.57 -5.30
N GLU A 10 -8.33 -11.48 -4.51
CA GLU A 10 -9.10 -12.29 -3.56
C GLU A 10 -8.96 -11.72 -2.16
N TRP A 11 -10.09 -11.62 -1.45
CA TRP A 11 -10.12 -10.98 -0.15
C TRP A 11 -9.16 -11.64 0.85
N GLY A 12 -8.30 -10.83 1.47
CA GLY A 12 -7.34 -11.27 2.48
C GLY A 12 -6.13 -12.03 1.93
N MET A 13 -6.00 -12.13 0.60
CA MET A 13 -4.88 -12.82 -0.06
C MET A 13 -3.87 -11.84 -0.63
N MET A 14 -2.64 -12.32 -0.86
CA MET A 14 -1.57 -11.54 -1.49
C MET A 14 -1.89 -11.03 -2.91
N SER A 15 -2.90 -11.61 -3.57
CA SER A 15 -3.40 -11.12 -4.85
C SER A 15 -3.99 -9.69 -4.77
N MET A 16 -4.41 -9.25 -3.59
CA MET A 16 -4.76 -7.83 -3.35
C MET A 16 -3.54 -6.93 -3.43
N CYS A 17 -2.43 -7.30 -2.78
CA CYS A 17 -1.17 -6.55 -2.87
C CYS A 17 -0.61 -6.54 -4.29
N ASP A 18 -0.72 -7.66 -5.02
CA ASP A 18 -0.38 -7.72 -6.45
C ASP A 18 -1.20 -6.70 -7.26
N ALA A 19 -2.51 -6.57 -6.96
CA ALA A 19 -3.38 -5.60 -7.64
C ALA A 19 -3.02 -4.14 -7.31
N GLU A 20 -2.79 -3.83 -6.04
CA GLU A 20 -2.37 -2.49 -5.59
C GLU A 20 -1.05 -2.05 -6.22
N ARG A 21 -0.05 -2.94 -6.26
CA ARG A 21 1.24 -2.66 -6.90
C ARG A 21 1.09 -2.38 -8.40
N ARG A 22 0.22 -3.13 -9.10
CA ARG A 22 -0.09 -2.86 -10.52
C ARG A 22 -0.79 -1.53 -10.71
N LEU A 23 -1.73 -1.16 -9.83
CA LEU A 23 -2.40 0.13 -9.87
C LEU A 23 -1.40 1.28 -9.68
N LEU A 24 -0.51 1.17 -8.70
CA LEU A 24 0.56 2.15 -8.48
C LEU A 24 1.50 2.24 -9.68
N ALA A 25 1.98 1.11 -10.19
CA ALA A 25 2.87 1.08 -11.35
C ALA A 25 2.25 1.76 -12.58
N ASN A 26 0.96 1.50 -12.84
CA ASN A 26 0.24 2.14 -13.94
C ASN A 26 0.05 3.64 -13.71
N ALA A 27 -0.29 4.05 -12.49
CA ALA A 27 -0.47 5.47 -12.15
C ALA A 27 0.85 6.26 -12.20
N LEU A 28 1.99 5.62 -11.93
CA LEU A 28 3.32 6.23 -12.00
C LEU A 28 3.80 6.52 -13.44
N LEU A 29 3.16 5.90 -14.45
CA LEU A 29 3.44 6.19 -15.87
C LEU A 29 3.12 7.65 -16.24
N ASP A 30 2.20 8.29 -15.50
CA ASP A 30 2.00 9.73 -15.58
C ASP A 30 2.96 10.43 -14.61
N PHE A 31 3.88 11.22 -15.17
CA PHE A 31 4.86 11.99 -14.41
C PHE A 31 4.25 13.14 -13.60
N SER A 32 3.01 13.54 -13.89
CA SER A 32 2.30 14.60 -13.16
C SER A 32 1.61 14.10 -11.88
N ASN A 33 1.52 12.78 -11.67
CA ASN A 33 0.97 12.19 -10.46
C ASN A 33 1.98 12.25 -9.30
N GLU A 34 1.66 13.05 -8.27
CA GLU A 34 2.52 13.26 -7.10
C GLU A 34 2.02 12.58 -5.81
N TRP A 35 0.71 12.34 -5.69
CA TRP A 35 0.07 11.71 -4.53
C TRP A 35 -0.89 10.61 -4.98
N PHE A 36 -0.86 9.48 -4.28
CA PHE A 36 -1.59 8.27 -4.61
C PHE A 36 -2.47 7.88 -3.43
N VAL A 37 -3.78 7.78 -3.65
CA VAL A 37 -4.77 7.42 -2.62
C VAL A 37 -5.47 6.14 -3.03
N LEU A 38 -5.45 5.13 -2.17
CA LEU A 38 -6.16 3.87 -2.41
C LEU A 38 -7.61 3.95 -1.92
N LEU A 39 -8.57 3.69 -2.81
CA LEU A 39 -10.00 3.76 -2.53
C LEU A 39 -10.73 2.54 -3.11
N SER A 40 -11.88 2.21 -2.51
CA SER A 40 -12.85 1.24 -3.03
C SER A 40 -14.12 1.94 -3.50
N GLU A 41 -15.02 1.21 -4.15
CA GLU A 41 -16.35 1.71 -4.56
C GLU A 41 -17.24 2.19 -3.40
N SER A 42 -16.92 1.76 -2.18
CA SER A 42 -17.61 2.17 -0.96
C SER A 42 -17.02 3.43 -0.30
N CYS A 43 -15.91 3.97 -0.83
CA CYS A 43 -15.30 5.18 -0.28
C CYS A 43 -16.05 6.43 -0.72
N ILE A 44 -16.41 7.29 0.23
CA ILE A 44 -17.01 8.60 -0.03
C ILE A 44 -16.13 9.73 0.52
N PRO A 45 -15.88 10.81 -0.25
CA PRO A 45 -15.11 11.93 0.25
C PRO A 45 -15.92 12.70 1.30
N LEU A 46 -15.31 12.94 2.47
CA LEU A 46 -15.92 13.73 3.55
C LEU A 46 -15.60 15.23 3.47
N GLN A 47 -14.61 15.58 2.66
CA GLN A 47 -14.14 16.95 2.44
C GLN A 47 -14.01 17.19 0.93
N ASN A 48 -14.12 18.45 0.51
CA ASN A 48 -13.95 18.77 -0.90
C ASN A 48 -12.49 18.60 -1.36
N PHE A 49 -12.31 18.42 -2.66
CA PHE A 49 -11.00 18.19 -3.27
C PHE A 49 -9.97 19.27 -2.92
N SER A 50 -10.36 20.55 -2.91
CA SER A 50 -9.43 21.65 -2.62
C SER A 50 -8.85 21.57 -1.20
N ILE A 51 -9.63 21.10 -0.22
CA ILE A 51 -9.16 20.88 1.14
C ILE A 51 -8.18 19.70 1.17
N ILE A 52 -8.59 18.57 0.60
CA ILE A 52 -7.78 17.33 0.59
C ILE A 52 -6.45 17.57 -0.13
N HIS A 53 -6.50 18.10 -1.36
CA HIS A 53 -5.31 18.40 -2.15
C HIS A 53 -4.37 19.36 -1.42
N ARG A 54 -4.89 20.42 -0.79
CA ARG A 54 -4.07 21.34 0.00
C ARG A 54 -3.42 20.66 1.20
N TYR A 55 -4.14 19.76 1.87
CA TYR A 55 -3.62 19.03 3.02
C TYR A 55 -2.48 18.09 2.62
N LEU A 56 -2.70 17.26 1.59
CA LEU A 56 -1.70 16.33 1.08
C LEU A 56 -0.49 17.06 0.50
N SER A 57 -0.70 18.05 -0.37
CA SER A 57 0.39 18.77 -1.04
C SER A 57 1.27 19.62 -0.13
N ARG A 58 0.81 19.91 1.09
CA ARG A 58 1.60 20.63 2.10
C ARG A 58 2.22 19.70 3.14
N SER A 59 1.87 18.43 3.14
CA SER A 59 2.47 17.43 4.03
C SER A 59 3.86 17.06 3.52
N ARG A 60 4.78 16.80 4.46
CA ARG A 60 6.07 16.14 4.15
C ARG A 60 5.99 14.62 4.32
N TYR A 61 4.86 14.12 4.80
CA TYR A 61 4.65 12.73 5.19
C TYR A 61 3.55 12.11 4.34
N SER A 62 3.71 10.82 4.07
CA SER A 62 2.63 9.94 3.62
C SER A 62 1.79 9.46 4.81
N PHE A 63 0.53 9.13 4.56
CA PHE A 63 -0.42 8.73 5.59
C PHE A 63 -0.84 7.27 5.44
N MET A 64 -0.43 6.43 6.38
CA MET A 64 -0.88 5.04 6.48
C MET A 64 -1.04 4.63 7.94
N GLY A 65 -1.93 3.68 8.20
CA GLY A 65 -2.05 3.08 9.54
C GLY A 65 -0.90 2.10 9.78
N ALA A 66 -0.10 2.32 10.81
CA ALA A 66 0.94 1.39 11.23
C ALA A 66 1.07 1.43 12.76
N PHE A 67 0.72 0.34 13.42
CA PHE A 67 0.80 0.21 14.88
C PHE A 67 1.24 -1.19 15.28
N ASP A 68 1.89 -1.29 16.43
CA ASP A 68 2.31 -2.56 17.00
C ASP A 68 1.16 -3.17 17.81
N GLU A 69 0.69 -4.34 17.38
CA GLU A 69 -0.48 -5.01 17.97
C GLU A 69 -0.05 -6.35 18.56
N PRO A 70 0.04 -6.49 19.90
CA PRO A 70 0.63 -7.67 20.54
C PRO A 70 -0.14 -8.98 20.39
N GLY A 71 -1.42 -8.93 20.01
CA GLY A 71 -2.33 -10.08 20.00
C GLY A 71 -2.21 -11.00 18.79
N PRO A 72 -3.11 -12.00 18.70
CA PRO A 72 -3.07 -13.03 17.66
C PRO A 72 -3.33 -12.50 16.25
N TYR A 73 -3.79 -11.26 16.11
CA TYR A 73 -4.10 -10.63 14.84
C TYR A 73 -3.03 -9.62 14.38
N GLY A 74 -1.97 -9.43 15.17
CA GLY A 74 -0.84 -8.56 14.88
C GLY A 74 0.45 -9.37 14.92
N ARG A 75 1.20 -9.29 16.03
CA ARG A 75 2.44 -10.07 16.24
C ARG A 75 2.22 -11.58 16.11
N GLY A 76 1.06 -12.10 16.50
CA GLY A 76 0.74 -13.52 16.34
C GLY A 76 0.61 -14.01 14.89
N ARG A 77 0.62 -13.10 13.89
CA ARG A 77 0.64 -13.42 12.46
C ARG A 77 2.02 -13.26 11.82
N TYR A 78 3.03 -12.87 12.59
CA TYR A 78 4.40 -12.78 12.09
C TYR A 78 4.96 -14.20 11.87
N ASP A 79 5.57 -14.40 10.72
CA ASP A 79 6.32 -15.60 10.37
C ASP A 79 7.82 -15.36 10.60
N GLU A 80 8.46 -16.23 11.38
CA GLU A 80 9.89 -16.15 11.70
C GLU A 80 10.79 -16.31 10.46
N ASN A 81 10.30 -16.94 9.38
CA ASN A 81 11.02 -17.09 8.11
C ASN A 81 11.17 -15.77 7.33
N MET A 82 10.46 -14.72 7.72
CA MET A 82 10.64 -13.38 7.14
C MET A 82 11.91 -12.68 7.64
N ALA A 83 12.53 -13.17 8.72
CA ALA A 83 13.82 -12.68 9.18
C ALA A 83 14.96 -13.20 8.26
N PRO A 84 16.06 -12.45 8.09
CA PRO A 84 16.36 -11.15 8.72
C PRO A 84 15.78 -9.93 7.99
N GLU A 85 15.16 -10.11 6.81
CA GLU A 85 14.68 -8.99 6.00
C GLU A 85 13.61 -8.19 6.72
N ILE A 86 12.61 -8.85 7.30
CA ILE A 86 11.56 -8.20 8.10
C ILE A 86 11.66 -8.74 9.51
N ASN A 87 12.16 -7.93 10.45
CA ASN A 87 12.22 -8.33 11.84
C ASN A 87 10.86 -8.13 12.54
N MET A 88 10.62 -8.86 13.63
CA MET A 88 9.45 -8.64 14.49
C MET A 88 9.32 -7.18 14.95
N SER A 89 10.43 -6.48 15.16
CA SER A 89 10.42 -5.06 15.54
C SER A 89 9.86 -4.16 14.44
N ASP A 90 9.91 -4.59 13.18
CA ASP A 90 9.46 -3.85 12.00
C ASP A 90 8.03 -4.25 11.59
N TRP A 91 7.54 -5.39 12.07
CA TRP A 91 6.18 -5.86 11.83
C TRP A 91 5.13 -4.94 12.44
N ARG A 92 4.21 -4.44 11.62
CA ARG A 92 3.14 -3.51 12.04
C ARG A 92 1.82 -3.93 11.44
N LYS A 93 0.76 -3.78 12.24
CA LYS A 93 -0.63 -3.91 11.80
C LYS A 93 -1.11 -2.56 11.28
N GLY A 94 -1.93 -2.59 10.24
CA GLY A 94 -2.40 -1.39 9.57
C GLY A 94 -3.71 -1.57 8.83
N SER A 95 -4.27 -0.46 8.36
CA SER A 95 -5.33 -0.47 7.36
C SER A 95 -4.72 -0.69 5.98
N GLN A 96 -5.44 -1.34 5.07
CA GLN A 96 -5.05 -1.44 3.67
C GLN A 96 -5.00 -0.06 2.97
N TRP A 97 -5.88 0.85 3.38
CA TRP A 97 -5.99 2.22 2.87
C TRP A 97 -4.77 3.05 3.22
N PHE A 98 -4.27 3.77 2.23
CA PHE A 98 -3.15 4.70 2.36
C PHE A 98 -3.34 5.94 1.49
N GLU A 99 -2.62 6.99 1.87
CA GLU A 99 -2.10 7.98 0.96
C GLU A 99 -0.58 7.92 0.98
N ILE A 100 0.05 7.98 -0.21
CA ILE A 100 1.50 8.00 -0.35
C ILE A 100 1.93 9.02 -1.39
N ASN A 101 3.12 9.59 -1.19
CA ASN A 101 3.75 10.45 -2.19
C ASN A 101 4.43 9.62 -3.28
N ARG A 102 4.84 10.29 -4.36
CA ARG A 102 5.50 9.66 -5.51
C ARG A 102 6.77 8.90 -5.15
N GLU A 103 7.61 9.45 -4.29
CA GLU A 103 8.85 8.80 -3.87
C GLU A 103 8.57 7.43 -3.23
N LEU A 104 7.60 7.36 -2.32
CA LEU A 104 7.23 6.12 -1.66
C LEU A 104 6.51 5.15 -2.63
N ALA A 105 5.67 5.66 -3.53
CA ALA A 105 5.03 4.83 -4.55
C ALA A 105 6.05 4.12 -5.46
N VAL A 106 7.10 4.83 -5.89
CA VAL A 106 8.21 4.25 -6.68
C VAL A 106 8.90 3.15 -5.88
N ARG A 107 9.27 3.42 -4.62
CA ARG A 107 9.91 2.42 -3.75
C ARG A 107 9.07 1.16 -3.57
N ILE A 108 7.75 1.31 -3.42
CA ILE A 108 6.84 0.17 -3.31
C ILE A 108 6.86 -0.66 -4.58
N VAL A 109 6.76 -0.03 -5.76
CA VAL A 109 6.72 -0.76 -7.03
C VAL A 109 8.06 -1.45 -7.35
N GLU A 110 9.17 -0.80 -7.03
CA GLU A 110 10.54 -1.31 -7.25
C GLU A 110 10.98 -2.33 -6.19
N ASP A 111 10.23 -2.52 -5.11
CA ASP A 111 10.62 -3.43 -4.03
C ASP A 111 10.70 -4.88 -4.51
N ILE A 112 11.90 -5.42 -4.43
CA ILE A 112 12.27 -6.82 -4.72
C ILE A 112 12.86 -7.52 -3.49
N THR A 113 12.87 -6.86 -2.33
CA THR A 113 13.47 -7.37 -1.09
C THR A 113 12.39 -7.86 -0.12
N TYR A 114 11.41 -7.01 0.21
CA TYR A 114 10.40 -7.35 1.22
C TYR A 114 9.19 -8.04 0.60
N TYR A 115 8.74 -7.56 -0.55
CA TYR A 115 7.56 -8.09 -1.22
C TYR A 115 7.58 -9.62 -1.46
N PRO A 116 8.69 -10.23 -1.94
CA PRO A 116 8.74 -11.68 -2.12
C PRO A 116 8.54 -12.46 -0.81
N LYS A 117 9.07 -11.94 0.31
CA LYS A 117 8.96 -12.57 1.63
C LYS A 117 7.54 -12.61 2.18
N LEU A 118 6.69 -11.69 1.76
CA LEU A 118 5.28 -11.66 2.16
C LEU A 118 4.40 -12.64 1.35
N LYS A 119 4.95 -13.20 0.25
CA LYS A 119 4.23 -14.10 -0.67
C LYS A 119 4.53 -15.58 -0.43
N GLU A 120 5.67 -15.88 0.19
CA GLU A 120 6.09 -17.22 0.62
C GLU A 120 5.27 -17.71 1.83
#